data_AF-A0A0E3SSI1-F1
#
_entry.id   AF-A0A0E3SSI1-F1
#
_cell.length_a   1.000
_cell.length_b   1.000
_cell.length_c   1.000
_cell.angle_alpha   90.00
_cell.angle_beta   90.00
_cell.angle_gamma   90.00
#
_symmetry.space_group_name_H-M   'P 1'
#
loop_
_entity.id
_entity.type
_entity.pdbx_description
1 polymer ?
#
loop_
_entity_poly.entity_id
_entity_poly.type
_entity_poly.pdbx_seq_one_letter_code
_entity_poly.pdbx_strand_id
1 'polypeptide(L)'
;MLRKIKKITLDLKNNLVYRNNINKMYSGKFFRKNIELSAYSANILINLLMEKYNPNSVLDIGCGNGIYLKEFQNNNVDILGVDGSANAKKTALISPELILLKDLREPFFINSKFDLTLCIEVAEHIDEEYVDTFINNICNYSNRIIFTAAPPGQGGTHHVNEQPCEYWIKKFARYNYILDTNETELTSRELEAQNGVFWLYKNLMIFKKRF
;
A
#
# COMPACT_ATOMS: atom_id res chain seq x y z
N MET A 1 27.31 -4.79 15.06
CA MET A 1 27.83 -3.43 15.34
C MET A 1 26.76 -2.40 14.94
N LEU A 2 25.66 -2.30 15.70
CA LEU A 2 24.53 -1.41 15.42
C LEU A 2 24.72 -0.11 16.22
N ARG A 3 25.09 0.98 15.56
CA ARG A 3 25.24 2.30 16.19
C ARG A 3 24.42 3.36 15.46
N LYS A 4 23.59 4.04 16.26
CA LYS A 4 23.03 5.40 16.13
C LYS A 4 21.91 5.61 15.10
N ILE A 5 20.68 5.39 15.56
CA ILE A 5 19.53 6.18 15.09
C ILE A 5 19.34 7.32 16.08
N LYS A 6 19.66 8.55 15.63
CA LYS A 6 19.40 9.78 16.39
C LYS A 6 17.89 10.00 16.51
N LYS A 7 17.48 10.37 17.72
CA LYS A 7 16.12 10.74 18.12
C LYS A 7 15.70 12.02 17.38
N ILE A 8 14.74 11.92 16.47
CA ILE A 8 14.05 13.08 15.88
C ILE A 8 12.83 13.34 16.77
N THR A 9 12.82 14.49 17.43
CA THR A 9 11.65 15.01 18.15
C THR A 9 10.92 15.93 17.17
N LEU A 10 9.78 15.50 16.64
CA LEU A 10 8.88 16.34 15.86
C LEU A 10 7.55 16.48 16.62
N ASP A 11 6.93 17.64 16.45
CA ASP A 11 5.80 18.18 17.20
C ASP A 11 4.71 17.13 17.52
N LEU A 12 4.57 16.80 18.81
CA LEU A 12 3.86 15.60 19.27
C LEU A 12 2.34 15.77 19.31
N LYS A 13 1.82 16.99 19.40
CA LYS A 13 0.38 17.20 19.68
C LYS A 13 -0.53 16.90 18.50
N ASN A 14 -0.20 17.36 17.29
CA ASN A 14 -1.00 17.08 16.08
C ASN A 14 -0.88 15.61 15.63
N ASN A 15 0.32 15.03 15.78
CA ASN A 15 0.57 13.61 15.51
C ASN A 15 -0.22 12.68 16.43
N LEU A 16 -0.40 13.02 17.71
CA LEU A 16 -1.15 12.20 18.67
C LEU A 16 -2.65 12.20 18.39
N VAL A 17 -3.25 13.35 18.09
CA VAL A 17 -4.69 13.44 17.76
C VAL A 17 -5.01 12.70 16.48
N TYR A 18 -4.19 12.88 15.43
CA TYR A 18 -4.35 12.16 14.17
C TYR A 18 -4.18 10.64 14.34
N ARG A 19 -3.14 10.19 15.06
CA ARG A 19 -2.96 8.76 15.39
C ARG A 19 -4.12 8.20 16.19
N ASN A 20 -4.67 8.95 17.13
CA ASN A 20 -5.85 8.53 17.89
C ASN A 20 -7.09 8.40 16.98
N ASN A 21 -7.26 9.31 16.02
CA ASN A 21 -8.34 9.25 15.03
C ASN A 21 -8.17 8.06 14.07
N ILE A 22 -6.97 7.84 13.52
CA ILE A 22 -6.65 6.65 12.72
C ILE A 22 -6.94 5.37 13.50
N ASN A 23 -6.48 5.27 14.76
CA ASN A 23 -6.72 4.08 15.58
C ASN A 23 -8.21 3.87 15.90
N LYS A 24 -9.01 4.95 15.94
CA LYS A 24 -10.47 4.88 16.12
C LYS A 24 -11.17 4.43 14.83
N MET A 25 -10.74 4.92 13.68
CA MET A 25 -11.28 4.55 12.36
C MET A 25 -10.92 3.09 12.01
N TYR A 26 -9.65 2.73 12.09
CA TYR A 26 -9.14 1.39 11.84
C TYR A 26 -9.03 0.58 13.14
N SER A 27 -10.19 0.26 13.71
CA SER A 27 -10.27 -0.58 14.90
C SER A 27 -9.82 -2.03 14.61
N GLY A 28 -9.46 -2.80 15.65
CA GLY A 28 -9.18 -4.22 15.48
C GLY A 28 -10.36 -5.02 14.88
N LYS A 29 -11.59 -4.53 15.03
CA LYS A 29 -12.79 -5.12 14.40
C LYS A 29 -12.85 -4.85 12.89
N PHE A 30 -12.38 -3.69 12.43
CA PHE A 30 -12.26 -3.38 11.00
C PHE A 30 -11.30 -4.36 10.33
N PHE A 31 -10.09 -4.51 10.89
CA PHE A 31 -9.12 -5.47 10.34
C PHE A 31 -9.67 -6.89 10.36
N ARG A 32 -10.26 -7.36 11.47
CA ARG A 32 -10.83 -8.71 11.55
C ARG A 32 -11.95 -8.98 10.54
N LYS A 33 -12.84 -8.02 10.29
CA LYS A 33 -13.96 -8.18 9.36
C LYS A 33 -13.51 -8.31 7.90
N ASN A 34 -12.37 -7.75 7.55
CA ASN A 34 -11.85 -7.75 6.19
C ASN A 34 -10.91 -8.93 5.87
N ILE A 35 -10.50 -9.74 6.86
CA ILE A 35 -9.45 -10.76 6.68
C ILE A 35 -9.85 -11.87 5.70
N GLU A 36 -11.02 -12.50 5.85
CA GLU A 36 -11.32 -13.71 5.05
C GLU A 36 -11.51 -13.42 3.55
N LEU A 37 -12.30 -12.41 3.20
CA LEU A 37 -12.51 -12.01 1.80
C LEU A 37 -11.25 -11.41 1.17
N SER A 38 -10.46 -10.65 1.94
CA SER A 38 -9.24 -10.04 1.42
C SER A 38 -8.10 -11.06 1.31
N ALA A 39 -8.04 -12.10 2.16
CA ALA A 39 -6.99 -13.11 2.12
C ALA A 39 -7.02 -13.92 0.81
N TYR A 40 -8.21 -14.35 0.38
CA TYR A 40 -8.36 -15.09 -0.87
C TYR A 40 -7.89 -14.26 -2.08
N SER A 41 -8.35 -13.01 -2.18
CA SER A 41 -7.95 -12.12 -3.27
C SER A 41 -6.48 -11.70 -3.20
N ALA A 42 -5.93 -11.54 -1.99
CA ALA A 42 -4.52 -11.30 -1.78
C ALA A 42 -3.68 -12.49 -2.28
N ASN A 43 -4.07 -13.72 -1.97
CA ASN A 43 -3.37 -14.91 -2.46
C ASN A 43 -3.36 -14.98 -3.99
N ILE A 44 -4.50 -14.74 -4.65
CA ILE A 44 -4.57 -14.70 -6.11
C ILE A 44 -3.62 -13.63 -6.67
N LEU A 45 -3.73 -12.39 -6.18
CA LEU A 45 -2.87 -11.29 -6.65
C LEU A 45 -1.39 -11.63 -6.45
N ILE A 46 -1.00 -12.12 -5.27
CA ILE A 46 0.40 -12.41 -4.98
C ILE A 46 0.91 -13.54 -5.87
N ASN A 47 0.15 -14.60 -6.11
CA ASN A 47 0.57 -15.67 -7.03
C ASN A 47 0.83 -15.13 -8.44
N LEU A 48 -0.05 -14.27 -8.97
CA LEU A 48 0.14 -13.63 -10.28
C LEU A 48 1.40 -12.73 -10.29
N LEU A 49 1.62 -11.95 -9.23
CA LEU A 49 2.80 -11.09 -9.11
C LEU A 49 4.10 -11.90 -8.97
N MET A 50 4.07 -13.04 -8.27
CA MET A 50 5.20 -13.96 -8.12
C MET A 50 5.56 -14.62 -9.46
N GLU A 51 4.57 -15.13 -10.20
CA GLU A 51 4.79 -15.73 -11.53
C GLU A 51 5.43 -14.73 -12.50
N LYS A 52 4.95 -13.49 -12.45
CA LYS A 52 5.29 -12.46 -13.43
C LYS A 52 6.58 -11.73 -13.14
N TYR A 53 6.84 -11.43 -11.87
CA TYR A 53 7.97 -10.57 -11.47
C TYR A 53 9.00 -11.30 -10.62
N ASN A 54 8.62 -12.42 -10.00
CA ASN A 54 9.45 -13.19 -9.06
C ASN A 54 10.30 -12.29 -8.14
N PRO A 55 9.66 -11.33 -7.42
CA PRO A 55 10.40 -10.33 -6.64
C PRO A 55 11.11 -10.99 -5.46
N ASN A 56 12.34 -10.58 -5.16
CA ASN A 56 13.05 -10.99 -3.96
C ASN A 56 12.70 -10.08 -2.76
N SER A 57 12.18 -8.89 -3.03
CA SER A 57 11.83 -7.91 -1.99
C SER A 57 10.58 -7.08 -2.32
N VAL A 58 9.72 -6.88 -1.32
CA VAL A 58 8.45 -6.13 -1.44
C VAL A 58 8.31 -5.11 -0.30
N LEU A 59 7.93 -3.89 -0.68
CA LEU A 59 7.45 -2.86 0.23
C LEU A 59 5.93 -2.69 0.07
N ASP A 60 5.17 -2.70 1.15
CA ASP A 60 3.72 -2.43 1.14
C ASP A 60 3.43 -1.15 1.95
N ILE A 61 2.96 -0.10 1.27
CA ILE A 61 2.68 1.22 1.84
C ILE A 61 1.17 1.33 2.10
N GLY A 62 0.83 1.53 3.37
CA GLY A 62 -0.54 1.36 3.87
C GLY A 62 -0.90 -0.13 4.05
N CYS A 63 0.06 -0.92 4.55
CA CYS A 63 -0.04 -2.37 4.59
C CYS A 63 -1.15 -2.92 5.51
N GLY A 64 -1.76 -2.07 6.35
CA GLY A 64 -2.69 -2.51 7.37
C GLY A 64 -2.04 -3.58 8.26
N ASN A 65 -2.77 -4.66 8.52
CA ASN A 65 -2.25 -5.80 9.29
C ASN A 65 -1.27 -6.71 8.51
N GLY A 66 -0.86 -6.33 7.30
CA GLY A 66 0.14 -7.05 6.51
C GLY A 66 -0.40 -8.28 5.78
N ILE A 67 -1.66 -8.27 5.34
CA ILE A 67 -2.29 -9.41 4.67
C ILE A 67 -1.60 -9.79 3.35
N TYR A 68 -1.26 -8.81 2.50
CA TYR A 68 -0.52 -9.06 1.26
C TYR A 68 0.92 -9.48 1.53
N LEU A 69 1.58 -8.83 2.51
CA LEU A 69 2.94 -9.19 2.92
C LEU A 69 3.03 -10.63 3.44
N LYS A 70 1.98 -11.12 4.12
CA LYS A 70 1.94 -12.51 4.61
C LYS A 70 2.04 -13.52 3.46
N GLU A 71 1.34 -13.27 2.36
CA GLU A 71 1.37 -14.14 1.18
C GLU A 71 2.76 -14.11 0.50
N PHE A 72 3.41 -12.95 0.42
CA PHE A 72 4.81 -12.87 -0.05
C PHE A 72 5.78 -13.60 0.88
N GLN A 73 5.61 -13.48 2.19
CA GLN A 73 6.45 -14.17 3.18
C GLN A 73 6.36 -15.69 3.03
N ASN A 74 5.18 -16.24 2.73
CA ASN A 74 5.00 -17.66 2.46
C ASN A 74 5.81 -18.14 1.22
N ASN A 75 6.18 -17.21 0.33
CA ASN A 75 7.00 -17.44 -0.85
C ASN A 75 8.48 -17.07 -0.63
N ASN A 76 8.93 -16.89 0.62
CA ASN A 76 10.31 -16.53 0.99
C ASN A 76 10.82 -15.19 0.43
N VAL A 77 9.90 -14.24 0.23
CA VAL A 77 10.24 -12.88 -0.21
C VAL A 77 10.55 -12.00 1.00
N ASP A 78 11.59 -11.15 0.89
CA ASP A 78 11.89 -10.14 1.91
C ASP A 78 10.78 -9.07 1.91
N ILE A 79 10.19 -8.82 3.08
CA ILE A 79 9.01 -7.97 3.20
C ILE A 79 9.21 -6.82 4.19
N LEU A 80 8.62 -5.68 3.87
CA LEU A 80 8.48 -4.55 4.79
C LEU A 80 7.13 -3.86 4.59
N GLY A 81 6.45 -3.56 5.69
CA GLY A 81 5.21 -2.79 5.71
C GLY A 81 5.40 -1.40 6.31
N VAL A 82 4.64 -0.42 5.82
CA VAL A 82 4.54 0.92 6.40
C VAL A 82 3.08 1.26 6.61
N ASP A 83 2.69 1.66 7.82
CA ASP A 83 1.31 2.04 8.11
C ASP A 83 1.23 3.13 9.20
N GLY A 84 0.20 3.98 9.14
CA GLY A 84 -0.03 5.04 10.13
C GLY A 84 -0.73 4.56 11.42
N SER A 85 -1.40 3.41 11.36
CA SER A 85 -2.21 2.86 12.43
C SER A 85 -1.37 2.01 13.38
N ALA A 86 -1.42 2.32 14.68
CA ALA A 86 -0.81 1.44 15.67
C ALA A 86 -1.57 0.09 15.76
N ASN A 87 -2.85 0.07 15.35
CA ASN A 87 -3.65 -1.16 15.33
C ASN A 87 -3.17 -2.13 14.24
N ALA A 88 -2.72 -1.64 13.08
CA ALA A 88 -2.09 -2.47 12.04
C ALA A 88 -0.98 -3.36 12.64
N LYS A 89 -0.07 -2.76 13.41
CA LYS A 89 1.00 -3.47 14.12
C LYS A 89 0.51 -4.38 15.25
N LYS A 90 -0.55 -4.00 15.97
CA LYS A 90 -1.12 -4.83 17.07
C LYS A 90 -1.85 -6.07 16.57
N THR A 91 -2.43 -6.01 15.37
CA THR A 91 -3.17 -7.11 14.76
C THR A 91 -2.41 -7.75 13.60
N ALA A 92 -1.09 -7.54 13.53
CA ALA A 92 -0.27 -7.96 12.41
C ALA A 92 -0.35 -9.47 12.17
N LEU A 93 -0.43 -9.86 10.90
CA LEU A 93 -0.39 -11.24 10.41
C LEU A 93 1.06 -11.71 10.12
N ILE A 94 1.97 -10.74 10.04
CA ILE A 94 3.41 -10.91 9.96
C ILE A 94 4.06 -10.45 11.28
N SER A 95 5.36 -10.70 11.42
CA SER A 95 6.19 -10.16 12.48
C SER A 95 5.96 -8.64 12.66
N PRO A 96 5.46 -8.16 13.82
CA PRO A 96 5.12 -6.75 14.01
C PRO A 96 6.29 -5.77 13.80
N GLU A 97 7.53 -6.22 14.01
CA GLU A 97 8.77 -5.50 13.73
C GLU A 97 8.98 -5.17 12.25
N LEU A 98 8.36 -5.94 11.35
CA LEU A 98 8.35 -5.70 9.90
C LEU A 98 7.30 -4.66 9.48
N ILE A 99 6.55 -4.08 10.43
CA ILE A 99 5.64 -2.95 10.18
C ILE A 99 6.22 -1.70 10.83
N LEU A 100 6.58 -0.73 9.98
CA LEU A 100 7.02 0.60 10.37
C LEU A 100 5.80 1.52 10.59
N LEU A 101 5.72 2.12 11.78
CA LEU A 101 4.69 3.11 12.07
C LEU A 101 5.11 4.49 11.58
N LYS A 102 4.51 4.96 10.48
CA LYS A 102 4.79 6.26 9.84
C LYS A 102 3.49 6.91 9.38
N ASP A 103 3.40 8.23 9.53
CA ASP A 103 2.33 8.99 8.88
C ASP A 103 2.65 9.05 7.38
N LEU A 104 1.77 8.51 6.54
CA LEU A 104 1.98 8.40 5.09
C LEU A 104 1.88 9.77 4.39
N ARG A 105 1.34 10.77 5.08
CA ARG A 105 1.23 12.17 4.63
C ARG A 105 2.53 12.94 4.78
N GLU A 106 3.45 12.41 5.58
CA GLU A 106 4.76 13.00 5.84
C GLU A 106 5.84 12.26 5.04
N PRO A 107 6.93 12.93 4.63
CA PRO A 107 8.07 12.23 4.03
C PRO A 107 8.64 11.20 5.01
N PHE A 108 8.91 9.99 4.52
CA PHE A 108 9.66 9.00 5.28
C PHE A 108 10.80 8.41 4.44
N PHE A 109 11.84 7.94 5.14
CA PHE A 109 13.02 7.36 4.52
C PHE A 109 13.25 5.92 4.98
N ILE A 110 13.46 5.04 4.01
CA ILE A 110 13.89 3.65 4.20
C ILE A 110 15.20 3.50 3.41
N ASN A 111 16.24 2.98 4.05
CA ASN A 111 17.56 2.86 3.44
C ASN A 111 17.71 1.61 2.56
N SER A 112 16.71 1.34 1.71
CA SER A 112 16.63 0.19 0.82
C SER A 112 15.82 0.51 -0.43
N LYS A 113 16.09 -0.20 -1.53
CA LYS A 113 15.19 -0.32 -2.67
C LYS A 113 14.56 -1.71 -2.65
N PHE A 114 13.41 -1.84 -3.29
CA PHE A 114 12.62 -3.06 -3.37
C PHE A 114 12.34 -3.39 -4.82
N ASP A 115 12.17 -4.68 -5.12
CA ASP A 115 11.82 -5.13 -6.47
C ASP A 115 10.39 -4.72 -6.82
N LEU A 116 9.49 -4.68 -5.83
CA LEU A 116 8.10 -4.27 -6.00
C LEU A 116 7.63 -3.37 -4.84
N THR A 117 6.79 -2.38 -5.15
CA THR A 117 6.05 -1.60 -4.14
C THR A 117 4.56 -1.78 -4.33
N LEU A 118 3.84 -2.10 -3.25
CA LEU A 118 2.38 -2.14 -3.19
C LEU A 118 1.82 -0.90 -2.51
N CYS A 119 0.63 -0.48 -2.93
CA CYS A 119 -0.22 0.49 -2.26
C CYS A 119 -1.67 0.22 -2.68
N ILE A 120 -2.41 -0.53 -1.87
CA ILE A 120 -3.72 -1.12 -2.24
C ILE A 120 -4.82 -0.58 -1.31
N GLU A 121 -5.80 0.14 -1.86
CA GLU A 121 -6.93 0.78 -1.14
C GLU A 121 -6.45 1.67 0.02
N VAL A 122 -5.58 2.63 -0.31
CA VAL A 122 -4.96 3.56 0.66
C VAL A 122 -5.13 5.02 0.24
N ALA A 123 -4.95 5.31 -1.05
CA ALA A 123 -4.79 6.68 -1.54
C ALA A 123 -6.07 7.52 -1.36
N GLU A 124 -7.24 6.89 -1.39
CA GLU A 124 -8.55 7.50 -1.15
C GLU A 124 -8.73 8.01 0.28
N HIS A 125 -7.86 7.60 1.21
CA HIS A 125 -7.84 8.06 2.59
C HIS A 125 -6.87 9.23 2.83
N ILE A 126 -6.10 9.63 1.80
CA ILE A 126 -5.11 10.70 1.88
C ILE A 126 -5.74 12.01 1.39
N ASP A 127 -5.83 13.01 2.26
CA ASP A 127 -6.35 14.34 1.88
C ASP A 127 -5.52 14.92 0.71
N GLU A 128 -6.21 15.61 -0.21
CA GLU A 128 -5.63 16.11 -1.47
C GLU A 128 -4.31 16.88 -1.28
N GLU A 129 -4.20 17.66 -0.20
CA GLU A 129 -3.02 18.47 0.11
C GLU A 129 -1.74 17.62 0.35
N TYR A 130 -1.88 16.36 0.76
CA TYR A 130 -0.76 15.46 1.04
C TYR A 130 -0.44 14.49 -0.10
N VAL A 131 -1.26 14.45 -1.16
CA VAL A 131 -1.12 13.46 -2.25
C VAL A 131 0.25 13.53 -2.91
N ASP A 132 0.78 14.73 -3.16
CA ASP A 132 2.08 14.87 -3.83
C ASP A 132 3.21 14.25 -2.99
N THR A 133 3.18 14.45 -1.66
CA THR A 133 4.12 13.81 -0.71
C THR A 133 3.92 12.30 -0.67
N PHE A 134 2.67 11.85 -0.62
CA PHE A 134 2.33 10.43 -0.57
C PHE A 134 2.80 9.68 -1.83
N ILE A 135 2.55 10.23 -3.03
CA ILE A 135 3.01 9.63 -4.28
C ILE A 135 4.55 9.63 -4.36
N ASN A 136 5.22 10.68 -3.86
CA ASN A 136 6.67 10.68 -3.75
C ASN A 136 7.17 9.55 -2.83
N ASN A 137 6.52 9.34 -1.68
CA ASN A 137 6.84 8.25 -0.77
C ASN A 137 6.74 6.88 -1.49
N ILE A 138 5.75 6.67 -2.36
CA ILE A 138 5.61 5.41 -3.12
C ILE A 138 6.70 5.26 -4.18
N CYS A 139 6.90 6.28 -5.02
CA CYS A 139 7.84 6.27 -6.14
C CYS A 139 9.31 6.12 -5.73
N ASN A 140 9.65 6.36 -4.47
CA ASN A 140 11.02 6.34 -3.99
C ASN A 140 11.61 4.95 -3.78
N TYR A 141 10.84 3.86 -3.86
CA TYR A 141 11.30 2.56 -3.36
C TYR A 141 11.40 1.44 -4.39
N SER A 142 10.64 1.48 -5.48
CA SER A 142 10.74 0.50 -6.57
C SER A 142 10.52 1.14 -7.94
N ASN A 143 11.07 0.53 -8.99
CA ASN A 143 10.76 0.89 -10.37
C ASN A 143 9.43 0.28 -10.86
N ARG A 144 8.76 -0.55 -10.05
CA ARG A 144 7.46 -1.14 -10.35
C ARG A 144 6.51 -1.00 -9.16
N ILE A 145 5.31 -0.51 -9.43
CA ILE A 145 4.32 -0.19 -8.41
C ILE A 145 3.00 -0.88 -8.75
N ILE A 146 2.43 -1.59 -7.79
CA ILE A 146 1.07 -2.12 -7.84
C ILE A 146 0.21 -1.21 -6.99
N PHE A 147 -0.79 -0.60 -7.61
CA PHE A 147 -1.56 0.47 -7.00
C PHE A 147 -3.06 0.23 -7.20
N THR A 148 -3.86 0.47 -6.17
CA THR A 148 -5.31 0.64 -6.29
C THR A 148 -5.75 1.85 -5.49
N ALA A 149 -6.84 2.47 -5.93
CA ALA A 149 -7.51 3.53 -5.19
C ALA A 149 -8.98 3.59 -5.60
N ALA A 150 -9.85 3.86 -4.64
CA ALA A 150 -11.28 4.00 -4.88
C ALA A 150 -11.61 5.14 -5.88
N PRO A 151 -12.39 4.89 -6.95
CA PRO A 151 -12.88 5.93 -7.85
C PRO A 151 -14.06 6.70 -7.22
N PRO A 152 -14.42 7.89 -7.75
CA PRO A 152 -15.52 8.70 -7.24
C PRO A 152 -16.83 7.93 -7.19
N GLY A 153 -17.46 7.92 -6.02
CA GLY A 153 -18.75 7.26 -5.77
C GLY A 153 -18.64 5.80 -5.35
N GLN A 154 -17.44 5.21 -5.23
CA GLN A 154 -17.28 3.87 -4.67
C GLN A 154 -17.76 3.83 -3.20
N GLY A 155 -17.53 4.90 -2.46
CA GLY A 155 -17.80 5.00 -1.04
C GLY A 155 -16.91 4.07 -0.21
N GLY A 156 -17.00 4.21 1.11
CA GLY A 156 -16.25 3.39 2.05
C GLY A 156 -15.99 4.13 3.36
N THR A 157 -15.15 3.54 4.20
CA THR A 157 -14.86 4.14 5.52
C THR A 157 -13.81 5.22 5.36
N HIS A 158 -14.18 6.48 5.59
CA HIS A 158 -13.25 7.62 5.53
C HIS A 158 -12.56 7.78 4.17
N HIS A 159 -13.32 7.68 3.08
CA HIS A 159 -12.85 8.04 1.76
C HIS A 159 -12.98 9.55 1.61
N VAL A 160 -11.86 10.25 1.73
CA VAL A 160 -11.80 11.72 1.65
C VAL A 160 -11.31 12.19 0.27
N ASN A 161 -10.75 11.28 -0.53
CA ASN A 161 -10.12 11.60 -1.80
C ASN A 161 -10.33 10.51 -2.86
N GLU A 162 -11.58 10.15 -3.13
CA GLU A 162 -11.91 9.28 -4.26
C GLU A 162 -11.63 10.03 -5.58
N GLN A 163 -10.78 9.46 -6.42
CA GLN A 163 -10.30 10.12 -7.64
C GLN A 163 -10.29 9.16 -8.82
N PRO A 164 -10.56 9.64 -10.04
CA PRO A 164 -10.57 8.79 -11.23
C PRO A 164 -9.15 8.29 -11.55
N CYS A 165 -9.04 7.18 -12.28
CA CYS A 165 -7.76 6.56 -12.66
C CYS A 165 -6.79 7.56 -13.31
N GLU A 166 -7.29 8.44 -14.17
CA GLU A 166 -6.49 9.45 -14.88
C GLU A 166 -5.82 10.46 -13.95
N TYR A 167 -6.42 10.72 -12.77
CA TYR A 167 -5.81 11.57 -11.75
C TYR A 167 -4.52 10.92 -11.21
N TRP A 168 -4.60 9.64 -10.83
CA TRP A 168 -3.44 8.90 -10.30
C TRP A 168 -2.35 8.73 -11.34
N ILE A 169 -2.73 8.41 -12.59
CA ILE A 169 -1.79 8.32 -13.72
C ILE A 169 -1.01 9.64 -13.87
N LYS A 170 -1.70 10.80 -13.81
CA LYS A 170 -1.04 12.12 -13.89
C LYS A 170 -0.11 12.38 -12.71
N LYS A 171 -0.46 11.96 -11.49
CA LYS A 171 0.41 12.09 -10.31
C LYS A 171 1.68 11.24 -10.46
N PHE A 172 1.56 9.98 -10.86
CA PHE A 172 2.70 9.09 -11.09
C PHE A 172 3.60 9.57 -12.25
N ALA A 173 3.02 10.14 -13.31
CA ALA A 173 3.77 10.68 -14.45
C ALA A 173 4.77 11.78 -14.06
N ARG A 174 4.49 12.57 -13.01
CA ARG A 174 5.40 13.60 -12.48
C ARG A 174 6.70 13.01 -11.92
N TYR A 175 6.70 11.72 -11.59
CA TYR A 175 7.85 10.97 -11.07
C TYR A 175 8.46 10.02 -12.11
N ASN A 176 8.16 10.22 -13.40
CA ASN A 176 8.59 9.37 -14.52
C ASN A 176 8.05 7.94 -14.46
N TYR A 177 6.87 7.73 -13.89
CA TYR A 177 6.15 6.46 -13.99
C TYR A 177 5.09 6.53 -15.08
N ILE A 178 4.95 5.45 -15.83
CA ILE A 178 3.89 5.27 -16.82
C ILE A 178 3.03 4.08 -16.43
N LEU A 179 1.74 4.16 -16.74
CA LEU A 179 0.84 3.02 -16.60
C LEU A 179 1.29 1.93 -17.59
N ASP A 180 1.49 0.72 -17.08
CA ASP A 180 1.68 -0.46 -17.91
C ASP A 180 0.29 -1.05 -18.24
N THR A 181 -0.34 -0.51 -19.28
CA THR A 181 -1.72 -0.85 -19.65
C THR A 181 -1.91 -2.34 -19.89
N ASN A 182 -0.99 -2.97 -20.63
CA ASN A 182 -1.06 -4.41 -20.91
C ASN A 182 -1.01 -5.22 -19.62
N GLU A 183 -0.05 -4.91 -18.73
CA GLU A 183 0.10 -5.66 -17.49
C GLU A 183 -1.06 -5.44 -16.54
N THR A 184 -1.60 -4.22 -16.51
CA THR A 184 -2.78 -3.86 -15.72
C THR A 184 -4.00 -4.65 -16.19
N GLU A 185 -4.28 -4.65 -17.49
CA GLU A 185 -5.43 -5.34 -18.07
C GLU A 185 -5.36 -6.87 -17.90
N LEU A 186 -4.20 -7.47 -18.16
CA LEU A 186 -4.01 -8.92 -18.01
C LEU A 186 -4.20 -9.35 -16.55
N THR A 187 -3.51 -8.70 -15.62
CA THR A 187 -3.62 -9.05 -14.19
C THR A 187 -5.02 -8.76 -13.64
N SER A 188 -5.68 -7.68 -14.09
CA SER A 188 -7.09 -7.41 -13.74
C SER A 188 -8.02 -8.53 -14.21
N ARG A 189 -7.89 -8.98 -15.46
CA ARG A 189 -8.74 -10.05 -16.01
C ARG A 189 -8.50 -11.39 -15.31
N GLU A 190 -7.25 -11.70 -15.00
CA GLU A 190 -6.89 -12.93 -14.27
C GLU A 190 -7.43 -12.93 -12.84
N LEU A 191 -7.40 -11.78 -12.16
CA LEU A 191 -8.05 -11.61 -10.85
C LEU A 191 -9.56 -11.81 -10.95
N GLU A 192 -10.21 -11.17 -11.92
CA GLU A 192 -11.66 -11.32 -12.13
C GLU A 192 -12.04 -12.78 -12.44
N ALA A 193 -11.30 -13.45 -13.33
CA ALA A 193 -11.54 -14.84 -13.70
C ALA A 193 -11.38 -15.82 -12.53
N GLN A 194 -10.54 -15.49 -11.55
CA GLN A 194 -10.34 -16.26 -10.33
C GLN A 194 -11.25 -15.80 -9.17
N ASN A 195 -12.28 -15.01 -9.44
CA ASN A 195 -13.24 -14.49 -8.45
C ASN A 195 -12.57 -13.64 -7.35
N GLY A 196 -11.52 -12.88 -7.71
CA GLY A 196 -11.01 -11.81 -6.86
C GLY A 196 -12.10 -10.77 -6.56
N VAL A 197 -11.96 -10.06 -5.44
CA VAL A 197 -12.90 -9.01 -5.05
C VAL A 197 -12.94 -7.86 -6.06
N PHE A 198 -14.14 -7.35 -6.33
CA PHE A 198 -14.37 -6.43 -7.45
C PHE A 198 -13.56 -5.13 -7.38
N TRP A 199 -13.41 -4.55 -6.20
CA TRP A 199 -12.65 -3.31 -6.03
C TRP A 199 -11.16 -3.54 -6.35
N LEU A 200 -10.62 -4.73 -6.08
CA LEU A 200 -9.21 -5.02 -6.34
C LEU A 200 -8.92 -5.06 -7.83
N TYR A 201 -9.70 -5.82 -8.61
CA TYR A 201 -9.44 -5.94 -10.04
C TYR A 201 -9.90 -4.69 -10.82
N LYS A 202 -11.00 -4.04 -10.43
CA LYS A 202 -11.47 -2.84 -11.15
C LYS A 202 -10.60 -1.61 -10.93
N ASN A 203 -9.98 -1.49 -9.75
CA ASN A 203 -9.18 -0.32 -9.39
C ASN A 203 -7.68 -0.55 -9.63
N LEU A 204 -7.27 -1.72 -10.13
CA LEU A 204 -5.87 -2.07 -10.35
C LEU A 204 -5.20 -1.15 -11.37
N MET A 205 -4.04 -0.65 -11.00
CA MET A 205 -3.10 0.05 -11.85
C MET A 205 -1.69 -0.49 -11.59
N ILE A 206 -1.00 -0.91 -12.64
CA ILE A 206 0.40 -1.31 -12.56
C ILE A 206 1.24 -0.23 -13.24
N PHE A 207 2.16 0.37 -12.50
CA PHE A 207 3.08 1.38 -13.02
C PHE A 207 4.49 0.83 -13.16
N LYS A 208 5.19 1.29 -14.19
CA LYS A 208 6.63 1.09 -14.37
C LYS A 208 7.36 2.40 -14.56
N LYS A 209 8.59 2.48 -14.06
CA LYS A 209 9.46 3.63 -14.27
C LYS A 209 9.92 3.68 -15.72
N ARG A 210 9.80 4.86 -16.33
CA ARG A 210 10.33 5.17 -17.65
C ARG A 210 11.78 5.64 -17.49
N PHE A 211 12.71 4.92 -18.10
CA PHE A 211 14.12 5.29 -18.21
C PHE A 211 14.37 6.16 -19.43
#